data_AF-A0A9E7I2A3-F1
#
_entry.id   AF-A0A9E7I2A3-F1
#
_cell.length_a   1.000
_cell.length_b   1.000
_cell.length_c   1.000
_cell.angle_alpha   90.00
_cell.angle_beta   90.00
_cell.angle_gamma   90.00
#
_symmetry.space_group_name_H-M   'P 1'
#
loop_
_entity.id
_entity.type
_entity.pdbx_description
1 polymer ?
#
loop_
_entity_poly.entity_id
_entity_poly.type
_entity_poly.pdbx_seq_one_letter_code
_entity_poly.pdbx_strand_id
1 'polypeptide(L)'
;METGDRLPIRGGETLASAMKQERRWRSHHPKSSSSSSASQSSRGPLVMGFLSCLAWLYVAGRLWQDAENRLLLSDLLQKNSGHLPKVLTVEDKLLNLGCKEIGRKTVEAEMDLTLAKSQGYLRGNVTSSEKKLLAVVGVYTGFGSRIKRNIFRGSWMPRGDALRKLEERGVVIRFVIGRSANRGDSLDRNIDDENRRTKDFLILESHEEAAEELPRKAKFFFSSAVESWDAEFYVKVDDNINLDLNGLIEILESRRGGHGLYMGCMKSGVVISGETQQINVLFSDDNSE
;
A
#
# COMPACT_ATOMS: atom_id res chain seq x y z
N MET A 1 48.08 29.15 21.56
CA MET A 1 46.82 28.38 21.58
C MET A 1 45.73 29.42 21.68
N GLU A 2 45.21 29.82 20.53
CA GLU A 2 43.96 29.28 19.94
C GLU A 2 42.74 29.79 20.72
N THR A 3 41.67 30.31 20.15
CA THR A 3 41.31 30.87 18.83
C THR A 3 39.92 31.47 19.07
N GLY A 4 39.63 32.65 18.52
CA GLY A 4 38.33 33.31 18.66
C GLY A 4 37.28 32.81 17.67
N ASP A 5 36.04 32.75 18.17
CA ASP A 5 34.81 32.32 17.49
C ASP A 5 34.21 33.36 16.52
N ARG A 6 33.79 32.86 15.35
CA ARG A 6 32.54 33.06 14.57
C ARG A 6 31.93 34.47 14.35
N LEU A 7 31.78 34.88 13.07
CA LEU A 7 30.53 34.94 12.21
C LEU A 7 30.28 36.42 11.73
N PRO A 8 29.41 36.76 10.75
CA PRO A 8 29.00 36.13 9.47
C PRO A 8 28.86 37.11 8.25
N ILE A 9 28.36 36.59 7.11
CA ILE A 9 27.42 37.19 6.11
C ILE A 9 27.91 37.52 4.66
N ARG A 10 27.08 37.04 3.70
CA ARG A 10 26.84 37.40 2.27
C ARG A 10 27.94 37.05 1.26
N GLY A 11 27.68 36.21 0.26
CA GLY A 11 26.73 36.37 -0.86
C GLY A 11 27.60 36.68 -2.10
N GLY A 12 27.57 36.02 -3.25
CA GLY A 12 26.57 35.27 -3.98
C GLY A 12 26.70 35.75 -5.42
N GLU A 13 27.58 35.16 -6.24
CA GLU A 13 27.71 35.48 -7.68
C GLU A 13 28.16 34.21 -8.44
N THR A 14 27.24 33.54 -9.14
CA THR A 14 26.91 33.59 -10.59
C THR A 14 27.67 32.61 -11.48
N LEU A 15 26.88 31.92 -12.32
CA LEU A 15 27.22 30.83 -13.25
C LEU A 15 28.25 31.17 -14.35
N ALA A 16 28.82 32.37 -14.35
CA ALA A 16 29.71 32.85 -15.42
C ALA A 16 31.20 32.48 -15.21
N SER A 17 31.61 32.08 -14.00
CA SER A 17 33.02 31.80 -13.69
C SER A 17 33.49 30.39 -14.13
N ALA A 18 32.56 29.44 -14.27
CA ALA A 18 32.91 28.06 -14.64
C ALA A 18 33.21 27.88 -16.15
N MET A 19 32.75 28.77 -17.03
CA MET A 19 32.84 28.58 -18.49
C MET A 19 34.09 29.16 -19.15
N LYS A 20 35.01 29.77 -18.40
CA LYS A 20 36.21 30.44 -18.98
C LYS A 20 37.49 29.59 -18.94
N GLN A 21 37.46 28.40 -18.33
CA GLN A 21 38.66 27.55 -18.16
C GLN A 21 38.90 26.52 -19.28
N GLU A 22 37.99 26.36 -20.24
CA GLU A 22 38.08 25.27 -21.23
C GLU A 22 38.67 25.66 -22.61
N ARG A 23 39.00 26.94 -22.87
CA ARG A 23 39.47 27.41 -24.19
C ARG A 23 40.93 27.88 -24.25
N ARG A 24 41.87 27.24 -23.53
CA ARG A 24 43.28 27.67 -23.54
C ARG A 24 44.34 26.59 -23.76
N TRP A 25 44.05 25.53 -24.51
CA TRP A 25 45.10 24.63 -25.01
C TRP A 25 44.82 24.13 -26.44
N ARG A 26 44.86 25.05 -27.40
CA ARG A 26 45.16 24.74 -28.81
C ARG A 26 46.31 25.64 -29.26
N SER A 27 47.19 25.06 -30.07
CA SER A 27 48.34 25.64 -30.80
C SER A 27 49.70 25.67 -30.09
N HIS A 28 50.44 24.56 -30.19
CA HIS A 28 51.89 24.59 -30.38
C HIS A 28 52.29 23.46 -31.35
N HIS A 29 52.74 23.83 -32.55
CA HIS A 29 53.54 22.96 -33.41
C HIS A 29 54.99 22.95 -32.92
N PRO A 30 55.69 21.80 -32.95
CA PRO A 30 57.11 21.78 -33.18
C PRO A 30 57.45 21.10 -34.51
N LYS A 31 58.66 21.47 -34.95
CA LYS A 31 59.23 21.36 -36.28
C LYS A 31 59.69 19.94 -36.61
N SER A 32 59.76 19.68 -37.90
CA SER A 32 60.40 18.55 -38.55
C SER A 32 61.87 18.37 -38.15
N SER A 33 62.23 17.16 -37.72
CA SER A 33 63.58 16.61 -37.89
C SER A 33 63.46 15.16 -38.30
N SER A 34 64.14 14.83 -39.40
CA SER A 34 64.25 13.52 -39.99
C SER A 34 65.21 12.63 -39.20
N SER A 35 64.79 11.43 -38.82
CA SER A 35 65.69 10.29 -38.71
C SER A 35 64.95 8.99 -39.03
N SER A 36 65.59 8.21 -39.88
CA SER A 36 65.20 6.94 -40.47
C SER A 36 65.05 5.82 -39.43
N SER A 37 63.99 5.02 -39.53
CA SER A 37 64.08 3.56 -39.30
C SER A 37 62.92 2.79 -39.93
N ALA A 38 63.31 1.91 -40.83
CA ALA A 38 62.73 0.62 -41.22
C ALA A 38 61.26 0.30 -40.87
N SER A 39 60.45 0.17 -41.93
CA SER A 39 59.47 -0.90 -42.16
C SER A 39 58.91 -1.67 -40.95
N GLN A 40 57.66 -1.37 -40.55
CA GLN A 40 56.73 -2.36 -39.99
C GLN A 40 55.29 -2.16 -40.50
N SER A 41 54.88 -3.10 -41.36
CA SER A 41 53.54 -3.51 -41.81
C SER A 41 52.32 -2.60 -41.59
N SER A 42 51.74 -2.17 -42.71
CA SER A 42 50.46 -1.46 -42.89
C SER A 42 49.20 -2.30 -42.55
N ARG A 43 49.07 -2.77 -41.31
CA ARG A 43 47.88 -3.55 -40.89
C ARG A 43 46.82 -2.73 -40.15
N GLY A 44 47.17 -1.60 -39.54
CA GLY A 44 46.24 -0.77 -38.75
C GLY A 44 45.02 -0.23 -39.50
N PRO A 45 45.18 0.44 -40.66
CA PRO A 45 44.06 0.98 -41.43
C PRO A 45 43.15 -0.12 -42.02
N LEU A 46 43.73 -1.25 -42.41
CA LEU A 46 43.00 -2.42 -42.90
C LEU A 46 42.15 -3.06 -41.80
N VAL A 47 42.70 -3.21 -40.58
CA VAL A 47 41.97 -3.75 -39.43
C VAL A 47 40.87 -2.79 -38.98
N MET A 48 41.13 -1.47 -38.95
CA MET A 48 40.11 -0.47 -38.63
C MET A 48 38.98 -0.42 -39.67
N GLY A 49 39.31 -0.54 -40.96
CA GLY A 49 38.32 -0.66 -42.03
C GLY A 49 37.47 -1.92 -41.92
N PHE A 50 38.09 -3.05 -41.58
CA PHE A 50 37.39 -4.31 -41.36
C PHE A 50 36.43 -4.26 -40.16
N LEU A 51 36.86 -3.69 -39.03
CA LEU A 51 36.01 -3.51 -37.84
C LEU A 51 34.86 -2.52 -38.10
N SER A 52 35.10 -1.45 -38.86
CA SER A 52 34.04 -0.53 -39.31
C SER A 52 33.01 -1.24 -40.18
N CYS A 53 33.46 -2.08 -41.11
CA CYS A 53 32.57 -2.87 -41.97
C CYS A 53 31.73 -3.87 -41.16
N LEU A 54 32.33 -4.56 -40.17
CA LEU A 54 31.60 -5.44 -39.25
C LEU A 54 30.59 -4.67 -38.40
N ALA A 55 30.93 -3.47 -37.93
CA ALA A 55 30.00 -2.61 -37.18
C ALA A 55 28.80 -2.19 -38.04
N TRP A 56 29.03 -1.85 -39.31
CA TRP A 56 27.95 -1.54 -40.26
C TRP A 56 27.06 -2.74 -40.54
N LEU A 57 27.63 -3.92 -40.76
CA LEU A 57 26.85 -5.16 -40.94
C LEU A 57 26.06 -5.53 -39.67
N TYR A 58 26.62 -5.30 -38.49
CA TYR A 58 25.92 -5.50 -37.22
C TYR A 58 24.75 -4.53 -37.06
N VAL A 59 24.95 -3.24 -37.34
CA VAL A 59 23.87 -2.24 -37.28
C VAL A 59 22.78 -2.54 -38.32
N ALA A 60 23.16 -2.90 -39.55
CA ALA A 60 22.22 -3.31 -40.59
C ALA A 60 21.44 -4.57 -40.18
N GLY A 61 22.09 -5.56 -39.58
CA GLY A 61 21.43 -6.76 -39.04
C GLY A 61 20.47 -6.45 -37.88
N ARG A 62 20.84 -5.52 -36.98
CA ARG A 62 19.96 -5.07 -35.89
C ARG A 62 18.76 -4.28 -36.40
N LEU A 63 18.94 -3.46 -37.43
CA LEU A 63 17.84 -2.73 -38.10
C LEU A 63 16.92 -3.70 -38.86
N TRP A 64 17.47 -4.72 -39.51
CA TRP A 64 16.69 -5.76 -40.17
C TRP A 64 15.84 -6.56 -39.16
N GLN A 65 16.43 -6.96 -38.04
CA GLN A 65 15.70 -7.60 -36.94
C GLN A 65 14.62 -6.69 -36.34
N ASP A 66 14.89 -5.38 -36.21
CA ASP A 66 13.87 -4.42 -35.74
C ASP A 66 12.71 -4.28 -36.75
N ALA A 67 13.00 -4.32 -38.05
CA ALA A 67 11.99 -4.30 -39.09
C ALA A 67 11.11 -5.57 -39.09
N GLU A 68 11.71 -6.75 -38.94
CA GLU A 68 10.97 -8.01 -38.79
C GLU A 68 10.13 -8.04 -37.51
N ASN A 69 10.68 -7.54 -36.39
CA ASN A 69 9.94 -7.42 -35.14
C ASN A 69 8.76 -6.46 -35.29
N ARG A 70 8.93 -5.33 -36.00
CA ARG A 70 7.82 -4.40 -36.30
C ARG A 70 6.75 -5.04 -37.19
N LEU A 71 7.15 -5.86 -38.16
CA LEU A 71 6.19 -6.60 -38.99
C LEU A 71 5.44 -7.64 -38.17
N LEU A 72 6.12 -8.44 -37.34
CA LEU A 72 5.48 -9.37 -36.40
C LEU A 72 4.57 -8.65 -35.41
N LEU A 73 4.99 -7.51 -34.87
CA LEU A 73 4.15 -6.71 -33.98
C LEU A 73 2.92 -6.18 -34.73
N SER A 74 3.08 -5.76 -35.99
CA SER A 74 1.96 -5.30 -36.81
C SER A 74 0.97 -6.42 -37.15
N ASP A 75 1.46 -7.63 -37.43
CA ASP A 75 0.62 -8.81 -37.67
C ASP A 75 -0.07 -9.29 -36.39
N LEU A 76 0.63 -9.27 -35.24
CA LEU A 76 0.02 -9.53 -33.92
C LEU A 76 -0.98 -8.45 -33.53
N LEU A 77 -0.71 -7.18 -33.83
CA LEU A 77 -1.65 -6.08 -33.63
C LEU A 77 -2.84 -6.19 -34.56
N GLN A 78 -2.67 -6.68 -35.79
CA GLN A 78 -3.77 -6.89 -36.75
C GLN A 78 -4.63 -8.10 -36.37
N LYS A 79 -4.00 -9.20 -35.93
CA LYS A 79 -4.70 -10.36 -35.34
C LYS A 79 -5.45 -9.98 -34.07
N ASN A 80 -4.86 -9.10 -33.24
CA ASN A 80 -5.55 -8.51 -32.09
C ASN A 80 -6.57 -7.42 -32.49
N SER A 81 -6.43 -6.77 -33.65
CA SER A 81 -7.37 -5.72 -34.08
C SER A 81 -8.65 -6.29 -34.69
N GLY A 82 -8.63 -7.54 -35.14
CA GLY A 82 -9.85 -8.35 -35.31
C GLY A 82 -10.66 -8.52 -34.00
N HIS A 83 -10.03 -8.25 -32.86
CA HIS A 83 -10.62 -8.19 -31.51
C HIS A 83 -10.70 -6.76 -30.93
N LEU A 84 -10.44 -5.71 -31.72
CA LEU A 84 -10.69 -4.33 -31.26
C LEU A 84 -12.19 -4.03 -31.46
N PRO A 85 -12.94 -3.78 -30.37
CA PRO A 85 -14.39 -3.67 -30.46
C PRO A 85 -14.75 -2.37 -31.20
N LYS A 86 -15.39 -2.51 -32.38
CA LYS A 86 -16.33 -1.51 -32.89
C LYS A 86 -17.26 -1.17 -31.74
N VAL A 87 -17.18 0.06 -31.22
CA VAL A 87 -18.06 0.69 -30.20
C VAL A 87 -19.10 -0.28 -29.67
N LEU A 88 -18.68 -1.19 -28.78
CA LEU A 88 -19.59 -2.02 -28.02
C LEU A 88 -20.00 -1.16 -26.84
N THR A 89 -21.28 -0.82 -26.81
CA THR A 89 -21.95 -0.11 -25.72
C THR A 89 -21.57 -0.74 -24.39
N VAL A 90 -21.35 0.11 -23.37
CA VAL A 90 -20.83 -0.24 -22.02
C VAL A 90 -21.62 -1.40 -21.38
N GLU A 91 -22.89 -1.56 -21.77
CA GLU A 91 -23.81 -2.63 -21.39
C GLU A 91 -23.31 -4.04 -21.77
N ASP A 92 -22.71 -4.22 -22.96
CA ASP A 92 -22.24 -5.54 -23.42
C ASP A 92 -20.95 -5.99 -22.72
N LYS A 93 -20.11 -5.05 -22.29
CA LYS A 93 -18.94 -5.37 -21.45
C LYS A 93 -19.33 -5.68 -20.00
N LEU A 94 -20.39 -5.05 -19.48
CA LEU A 94 -20.95 -5.37 -18.17
C LEU A 94 -21.59 -6.77 -18.13
N LEU A 95 -22.14 -7.24 -19.26
CA LEU A 95 -22.64 -8.60 -19.41
C LEU A 95 -21.51 -9.65 -19.38
N ASN A 96 -20.36 -9.36 -19.99
CA ASN A 96 -19.26 -10.32 -20.10
C ASN A 96 -18.34 -10.41 -18.86
N LEU A 97 -18.40 -9.43 -17.94
CA LEU A 97 -17.60 -9.38 -16.71
C LEU A 97 -18.29 -10.00 -15.48
N GLY A 98 -19.44 -10.66 -15.66
CA GLY A 98 -20.17 -11.30 -14.54
C GLY A 98 -20.85 -10.32 -13.57
N CYS A 99 -20.89 -9.02 -13.90
CA CYS A 99 -21.52 -7.99 -13.07
C CYS A 99 -23.04 -8.16 -12.95
N LYS A 100 -23.69 -8.86 -13.89
CA LYS A 100 -25.13 -9.17 -13.79
C LYS A 100 -25.45 -10.08 -12.60
N GLU A 101 -24.59 -11.06 -12.32
CA GLU A 101 -24.80 -11.97 -11.19
C GLU A 101 -24.49 -11.26 -9.86
N ILE A 102 -23.49 -10.39 -9.84
CA ILE A 102 -23.18 -9.56 -8.67
C ILE A 102 -24.32 -8.58 -8.40
N GLY A 103 -24.79 -7.85 -9.42
CA GLY A 103 -25.92 -6.94 -9.29
C GLY A 103 -27.21 -7.65 -8.86
N ARG A 104 -27.47 -8.85 -9.40
CA ARG A 104 -28.60 -9.69 -8.97
C ARG A 104 -28.48 -10.06 -7.49
N LYS A 105 -27.30 -10.50 -7.04
CA LYS A 105 -27.03 -10.82 -5.64
C LYS A 105 -27.12 -9.59 -4.73
N THR A 106 -26.72 -8.41 -5.19
CA THR A 106 -26.87 -7.16 -4.43
C THR A 106 -28.35 -6.82 -4.23
N VAL A 107 -29.15 -6.84 -5.30
CA VAL A 107 -30.59 -6.57 -5.20
C VAL A 107 -31.32 -7.61 -4.36
N GLU A 108 -30.94 -8.89 -4.49
CA GLU A 108 -31.46 -9.98 -3.66
C GLU A 108 -31.12 -9.77 -2.18
N ALA A 109 -29.86 -9.45 -1.86
CA ALA A 109 -29.43 -9.15 -0.50
C ALA A 109 -30.10 -7.89 0.08
N GLU A 110 -30.36 -6.86 -0.74
CA GLU A 110 -31.10 -5.67 -0.33
C GLU A 110 -32.58 -5.97 -0.06
N MET A 111 -33.20 -6.82 -0.88
CA MET A 111 -34.57 -7.29 -0.66
C MET A 111 -34.67 -8.13 0.61
N ASP A 112 -33.71 -9.02 0.85
CA ASP A 112 -33.65 -9.81 2.08
C ASP A 112 -33.40 -8.93 3.31
N LEU A 113 -32.55 -7.90 3.20
CA LEU A 113 -32.31 -6.92 4.27
C LEU A 113 -33.57 -6.11 4.59
N THR A 114 -34.31 -5.67 3.56
CA THR A 114 -35.56 -4.91 3.76
C THR A 114 -36.68 -5.79 4.31
N LEU A 115 -36.77 -7.05 3.87
CA LEU A 115 -37.68 -8.04 4.43
C LEU A 115 -37.36 -8.34 5.89
N ALA A 116 -36.08 -8.60 6.23
CA ALA A 116 -35.63 -8.79 7.60
C ALA A 116 -35.92 -7.58 8.49
N LYS A 117 -35.68 -6.36 7.99
CA LYS A 117 -36.04 -5.11 8.70
C LYS A 117 -37.54 -5.00 8.95
N SER A 118 -38.37 -5.35 7.96
CA SER A 118 -39.84 -5.29 8.08
C SER A 118 -40.42 -6.35 9.02
N GLN A 119 -39.77 -7.51 9.13
CA GLN A 119 -40.14 -8.59 10.04
C GLN A 119 -39.73 -8.33 11.49
N GLY A 120 -39.24 -7.12 11.81
CA GLY A 120 -38.79 -6.79 13.15
C GLY A 120 -37.48 -7.46 13.53
N TYR A 121 -36.69 -7.95 12.56
CA TYR A 121 -35.30 -8.38 12.77
C TYR A 121 -34.39 -7.15 12.92
N LEU A 122 -34.78 -6.22 13.78
CA LEU A 122 -33.82 -5.35 14.44
C LEU A 122 -33.12 -6.22 15.47
N ARG A 123 -31.84 -6.49 15.17
CA ARG A 123 -30.75 -6.50 16.14
C ARG A 123 -31.08 -7.33 17.37
N GLY A 124 -30.74 -8.63 17.33
CA GLY A 124 -30.79 -9.51 18.48
C GLY A 124 -30.35 -8.75 19.73
N ASN A 125 -31.26 -8.68 20.70
CA ASN A 125 -31.12 -8.07 22.02
C ASN A 125 -29.68 -7.70 22.40
N VAL A 126 -29.28 -6.47 22.12
CA VAL A 126 -28.45 -5.72 23.06
C VAL A 126 -29.43 -4.81 23.79
N THR A 127 -30.01 -5.37 24.85
CA THR A 127 -30.73 -4.60 25.86
C THR A 127 -29.76 -3.67 26.57
N SER A 128 -29.63 -2.44 26.09
CA SER A 128 -29.32 -1.22 26.86
C SER A 128 -29.14 -0.13 25.78
N SER A 129 -29.78 1.03 25.85
CA SER A 129 -29.30 2.19 26.62
C SER A 129 -27.78 2.39 26.65
N GLU A 130 -27.02 1.81 25.72
CA GLU A 130 -25.58 2.07 25.56
C GLU A 130 -25.37 3.06 24.42
N LYS A 131 -24.66 4.14 24.75
CA LYS A 131 -24.31 5.21 23.83
C LYS A 131 -23.54 4.59 22.65
N LYS A 132 -23.96 4.90 21.42
CA LYS A 132 -23.19 4.58 20.21
C LYS A 132 -21.73 4.98 20.43
N LEU A 133 -20.82 4.02 20.31
CA LEU A 133 -19.40 4.24 20.51
C LEU A 133 -18.86 5.16 19.42
N LEU A 134 -17.86 5.97 19.75
CA LEU A 134 -17.15 6.77 18.77
C LEU A 134 -16.38 5.85 17.82
N ALA A 135 -15.54 4.97 18.36
CA ALA A 135 -14.68 4.14 17.53
C ALA A 135 -14.29 2.80 18.13
N VAL A 136 -14.11 1.80 17.27
CA VAL A 136 -13.47 0.53 17.59
C VAL A 136 -12.15 0.45 16.84
N VAL A 137 -11.06 0.32 17.59
CA VAL A 137 -9.70 0.23 17.06
C VAL A 137 -9.20 -1.19 17.21
N GLY A 138 -8.98 -1.86 16.08
CA GLY A 138 -8.39 -3.18 16.00
C GLY A 138 -6.91 -3.11 15.69
N VAL A 139 -6.07 -3.52 16.64
CA VAL A 139 -4.62 -3.61 16.46
C VAL A 139 -4.26 -5.03 16.05
N TYR A 140 -3.76 -5.21 14.83
CA TYR A 140 -3.39 -6.53 14.35
C TYR A 140 -2.25 -7.12 15.17
N THR A 141 -2.35 -8.39 15.48
CA THR A 141 -1.30 -9.13 16.16
C THR A 141 -1.33 -10.60 15.74
N GLY A 142 -0.18 -11.26 15.82
CA GLY A 142 -0.06 -12.69 15.59
C GLY A 142 0.55 -13.42 16.79
N PHE A 143 0.68 -14.75 16.69
CA PHE A 143 1.21 -15.59 17.78
C PHE A 143 2.64 -15.20 18.22
N GLY A 144 3.50 -14.80 17.27
CA GLY A 144 4.86 -14.35 17.55
C GLY A 144 4.98 -12.93 18.13
N SER A 145 3.91 -12.13 18.10
CA SER A 145 3.98 -10.69 18.41
C SER A 145 3.80 -10.36 19.90
N ARG A 146 4.03 -11.31 20.81
CA ARG A 146 3.86 -11.11 22.27
C ARG A 146 4.70 -9.96 22.83
N ILE A 147 5.95 -9.84 22.38
CA ILE A 147 6.84 -8.75 22.80
C ILE A 147 6.29 -7.40 22.31
N LYS A 148 5.86 -7.32 21.04
CA LYS A 148 5.26 -6.10 20.48
C LYS A 148 4.00 -5.67 21.24
N ARG A 149 3.10 -6.61 21.56
CA ARG A 149 1.92 -6.32 22.39
C ARG A 149 2.30 -5.71 23.73
N ASN A 150 3.32 -6.26 24.39
CA ASN A 150 3.79 -5.72 25.66
C ASN A 150 4.39 -4.32 25.53
N ILE A 151 5.10 -4.04 24.43
CA ILE A 151 5.61 -2.70 24.10
C ILE A 151 4.44 -1.73 23.91
N PHE A 152 3.45 -2.08 23.11
CA PHE A 152 2.29 -1.21 22.83
C PHE A 152 1.50 -0.87 24.08
N ARG A 153 1.22 -1.88 24.89
CA ARG A 153 0.58 -1.68 26.19
C ARG A 153 1.47 -0.87 27.15
N GLY A 154 2.78 -0.81 26.93
CA GLY A 154 3.74 -0.02 27.71
C GLY A 154 3.97 1.39 27.17
N SER A 155 3.47 1.69 25.97
CA SER A 155 3.63 2.98 25.30
C SER A 155 2.28 3.68 25.15
N TRP A 156 1.61 3.50 24.01
CA TRP A 156 0.44 4.28 23.61
C TRP A 156 -0.89 3.62 23.95
N MET A 157 -0.94 2.30 24.13
CA MET A 157 -2.18 1.59 24.43
C MET A 157 -2.44 1.60 25.96
N PRO A 158 -3.50 2.29 26.43
CA PRO A 158 -3.76 2.42 27.85
C PRO A 158 -4.16 1.08 28.49
N ARG A 159 -3.88 0.93 29.79
CA ARG A 159 -4.26 -0.24 30.60
C ARG A 159 -5.13 0.16 31.80
N GLY A 160 -5.91 -0.80 32.30
CA GLY A 160 -6.64 -0.66 33.56
C GLY A 160 -7.57 0.54 33.56
N ASP A 161 -7.40 1.44 34.53
CA ASP A 161 -8.25 2.63 34.69
C ASP A 161 -8.17 3.59 33.50
N ALA A 162 -7.01 3.71 32.85
CA ALA A 162 -6.86 4.55 31.67
C ALA A 162 -7.63 4.00 30.46
N LEU A 163 -7.69 2.67 30.33
CA LEU A 163 -8.50 2.00 29.30
C LEU A 163 -9.99 2.20 29.59
N ARG A 164 -10.41 2.06 30.85
CA ARG A 164 -11.81 2.31 31.24
C ARG A 164 -12.25 3.74 30.92
N LYS A 165 -11.40 4.74 31.20
CA LYS A 165 -11.67 6.15 30.83
C LYS A 165 -11.77 6.36 29.32
N LEU A 166 -10.99 5.61 28.54
CA LEU A 166 -11.06 5.66 27.08
C LEU A 166 -12.37 5.04 26.57
N GLU A 167 -12.79 3.92 27.16
CA GLU A 167 -14.06 3.27 26.85
C GLU A 167 -15.27 4.13 27.26
N GLU A 168 -15.16 4.88 28.37
CA GLU A 168 -16.15 5.89 28.77
C GLU A 168 -16.28 7.04 27.75
N ARG A 169 -15.18 7.41 27.07
CA ARG A 169 -15.19 8.33 25.92
C ARG A 169 -15.76 7.69 24.64
N GLY A 170 -16.11 6.41 24.69
CA GLY A 170 -16.69 5.67 23.58
C GLY A 170 -15.65 5.10 22.61
N VAL A 171 -14.40 4.91 23.03
CA VAL A 171 -13.36 4.29 22.18
C VAL A 171 -12.91 2.97 22.77
N VAL A 172 -13.05 1.90 21.98
CA VAL A 172 -12.64 0.54 22.34
C VAL A 172 -11.40 0.16 21.55
N ILE A 173 -10.34 -0.27 22.23
CA ILE A 173 -9.11 -0.76 21.58
C ILE A 173 -8.92 -2.23 21.94
N ARG A 174 -8.73 -3.08 20.92
CA ARG A 174 -8.47 -4.52 21.11
C ARG A 174 -7.39 -5.03 20.15
N PHE A 175 -6.60 -5.98 20.62
CA PHE A 175 -5.69 -6.77 19.79
C PHE A 175 -6.46 -7.81 18.99
N VAL A 176 -6.35 -7.77 17.67
CA VAL A 176 -7.06 -8.64 16.75
C VAL A 176 -6.16 -9.81 16.35
N ILE A 177 -6.61 -11.01 16.69
CA ILE A 177 -5.87 -12.25 16.41
C ILE A 177 -6.83 -13.35 15.97
N GLY A 178 -6.43 -14.13 14.97
CA GLY A 178 -7.09 -15.37 14.59
C GLY A 178 -6.74 -16.52 15.52
N ARG A 179 -7.26 -17.70 15.19
CA ARG A 179 -6.96 -18.96 15.85
C ARG A 179 -5.92 -19.73 15.05
N SER A 180 -5.23 -20.68 15.67
CA SER A 180 -4.25 -21.50 14.98
C SER A 180 -4.94 -22.49 14.04
N ALA A 181 -4.19 -23.03 13.08
CA ALA A 181 -4.65 -24.12 12.21
C ALA A 181 -5.17 -25.31 13.01
N ASN A 182 -4.45 -25.63 14.10
CA ASN A 182 -4.76 -26.72 15.00
C ASN A 182 -5.45 -26.17 16.24
N ARG A 183 -6.78 -26.06 16.18
CA ARG A 183 -7.58 -25.50 17.28
C ARG A 183 -7.26 -26.12 18.63
N GLY A 184 -6.98 -25.27 19.61
CA GLY A 184 -6.67 -25.68 20.98
C GLY A 184 -5.24 -26.20 21.20
N ASP A 185 -4.34 -25.95 20.26
CA ASP A 185 -2.90 -26.16 20.43
C ASP A 185 -2.28 -25.20 21.47
N SER A 186 -0.96 -25.26 21.63
CA SER A 186 -0.24 -24.39 22.57
C SER A 186 -0.30 -22.92 22.17
N LEU A 187 -0.41 -22.59 20.88
CA LEU A 187 -0.51 -21.21 20.40
C LEU A 187 -1.85 -20.60 20.83
N ASP A 188 -2.96 -21.31 20.59
CA ASP A 188 -4.29 -20.90 21.03
C ASP A 188 -4.35 -20.76 22.56
N ARG A 189 -3.85 -21.75 23.31
CA ARG A 189 -3.85 -21.71 24.79
C ARG A 189 -3.06 -20.53 25.34
N ASN A 190 -1.92 -20.19 24.73
CA ASN A 190 -1.13 -19.04 25.14
C ASN A 190 -1.89 -17.72 24.97
N ILE A 191 -2.66 -17.59 23.89
CA ILE A 191 -3.50 -16.43 23.65
C ILE A 191 -4.68 -16.39 24.61
N ASP A 192 -5.35 -17.52 24.85
CA ASP A 192 -6.46 -17.60 25.81
C ASP A 192 -6.00 -17.26 27.24
N ASP A 193 -4.81 -17.73 27.64
CA ASP A 193 -4.22 -17.42 28.93
C ASP A 193 -3.78 -15.96 29.05
N GLU A 194 -3.29 -15.35 27.97
CA GLU A 194 -2.97 -13.92 27.92
C GLU A 194 -4.26 -13.09 28.02
N ASN A 195 -5.28 -13.42 27.23
CA ASN A 195 -6.57 -12.76 27.20
C ASN A 195 -7.30 -12.86 28.55
N ARG A 196 -7.21 -13.98 29.27
CA ARG A 196 -7.79 -14.12 30.61
C ARG A 196 -7.21 -13.09 31.61
N ARG A 197 -5.96 -12.68 31.42
CA ARG A 197 -5.26 -11.72 32.29
C ARG A 197 -5.50 -10.28 31.86
N THR A 198 -5.44 -9.99 30.56
CA THR A 198 -5.45 -8.62 30.04
C THR A 198 -6.82 -8.16 29.54
N LYS A 199 -7.67 -9.08 29.09
CA LYS A 199 -9.02 -8.85 28.52
C LYS A 199 -9.03 -7.82 27.39
N ASP A 200 -7.94 -7.76 26.62
CA ASP A 200 -7.72 -6.77 25.58
C ASP A 200 -7.66 -7.36 24.17
N PHE A 201 -8.09 -8.62 23.99
CA PHE A 201 -8.14 -9.26 22.67
C PHE A 201 -9.55 -9.29 22.07
N LEU A 202 -9.59 -9.22 20.74
CA LEU A 202 -10.68 -9.66 19.89
C LEU A 202 -10.19 -10.90 19.14
N ILE A 203 -10.68 -12.06 19.56
CA ILE A 203 -10.30 -13.35 18.98
C ILE A 203 -11.28 -13.69 17.85
N LEU A 204 -10.76 -13.84 16.65
CA LEU A 204 -11.54 -14.12 15.45
C LEU A 204 -11.70 -15.64 15.30
N GLU A 205 -12.78 -16.19 15.83
CA GLU A 205 -13.01 -17.65 15.83
C GLU A 205 -13.11 -18.26 14.43
N SER A 206 -13.55 -17.49 13.44
CA SER A 206 -13.69 -17.97 12.05
C SER A 206 -12.45 -17.71 11.18
N HIS A 207 -11.36 -17.17 11.75
CA HIS A 207 -10.15 -16.84 11.02
C HIS A 207 -8.97 -17.67 11.52
N GLU A 208 -8.25 -18.28 10.59
CA GLU A 208 -6.97 -18.93 10.86
C GLU A 208 -5.84 -17.92 10.70
N GLU A 209 -4.98 -17.79 11.71
CA GLU A 209 -3.86 -16.87 11.71
C GLU A 209 -2.69 -17.46 10.92
N ALA A 210 -2.58 -17.06 9.64
CA ALA A 210 -1.47 -17.37 8.76
C ALA A 210 -1.06 -16.14 7.93
N ALA A 211 0.20 -16.07 7.50
CA ALA A 211 0.71 -14.93 6.73
C ALA A 211 -0.07 -14.71 5.41
N GLU A 212 -0.50 -15.80 4.78
CA GLU A 212 -1.28 -15.77 3.53
C GLU A 212 -2.73 -15.30 3.74
N GLU A 213 -3.22 -15.34 4.99
CA GLU A 213 -4.60 -15.03 5.36
C GLU A 213 -4.76 -13.59 5.89
N LEU A 214 -3.68 -12.80 5.95
CA LEU A 214 -3.71 -11.39 6.39
C LEU A 214 -4.76 -10.54 5.63
N PRO A 215 -4.94 -10.66 4.29
CA PRO A 215 -6.01 -9.94 3.60
C PRO A 215 -7.41 -10.38 4.06
N ARG A 216 -7.59 -11.66 4.43
CA ARG A 216 -8.87 -12.17 4.93
C ARG A 216 -9.14 -11.72 6.37
N LYS A 217 -8.10 -11.47 7.16
CA LYS A 217 -8.20 -10.95 8.53
C LYS A 217 -9.03 -9.67 8.62
N ALA A 218 -8.90 -8.77 7.64
CA ALA A 218 -9.70 -7.54 7.57
C ALA A 218 -11.20 -7.83 7.48
N LYS A 219 -11.59 -8.77 6.60
CA LYS A 219 -12.99 -9.16 6.45
C LYS A 219 -13.56 -9.65 7.78
N PHE A 220 -12.86 -10.57 8.45
CA PHE A 220 -13.32 -11.13 9.72
C PHE A 220 -13.31 -10.09 10.84
N PHE A 221 -12.28 -9.24 10.90
CA PHE A 221 -12.19 -8.15 11.86
C PHE A 221 -13.42 -7.23 11.77
N PHE A 222 -13.69 -6.66 10.60
CA PHE A 222 -14.81 -5.73 10.46
C PHE A 222 -16.16 -6.41 10.68
N SER A 223 -16.33 -7.65 10.24
CA SER A 223 -17.57 -8.41 10.47
C SER A 223 -17.80 -8.61 11.97
N SER A 224 -16.81 -9.14 12.69
CA SER A 224 -16.93 -9.38 14.14
C SER A 224 -17.00 -8.08 14.95
N ALA A 225 -16.32 -7.02 14.51
CA ALA A 225 -16.36 -5.73 15.20
C ALA A 225 -17.74 -5.08 15.11
N VAL A 226 -18.37 -5.09 13.94
CA VAL A 226 -19.72 -4.54 13.73
C VAL A 226 -20.79 -5.35 14.47
N GLU A 227 -20.60 -6.67 14.57
CA GLU A 227 -21.50 -7.53 15.36
C GLU A 227 -21.35 -7.30 16.86
N SER A 228 -20.13 -7.03 17.34
CA SER A 228 -19.83 -6.92 18.77
C SER A 228 -20.05 -5.52 19.34
N TRP A 229 -19.83 -4.47 18.54
CA TRP A 229 -19.87 -3.09 18.99
C TRP A 229 -20.65 -2.23 17.99
N ASP A 230 -21.57 -1.40 18.49
CA ASP A 230 -22.20 -0.36 17.67
C ASP A 230 -21.38 0.93 17.75
N ALA A 231 -20.44 1.07 16.81
CA ALA A 231 -19.54 2.22 16.72
C ALA A 231 -19.72 3.00 15.42
N GLU A 232 -19.36 4.29 15.46
CA GLU A 232 -19.41 5.17 14.29
C GLU A 232 -18.21 4.99 13.35
N PHE A 233 -17.05 4.65 13.91
CA PHE A 233 -15.82 4.40 13.16
C PHE A 233 -15.21 3.05 13.52
N TYR A 234 -14.68 2.35 12.52
CA TYR A 234 -13.90 1.13 12.71
C TYR A 234 -12.50 1.36 12.14
N VAL A 235 -11.48 1.16 12.97
CA VAL A 235 -10.09 1.52 12.65
C VAL A 235 -9.24 0.26 12.66
N LYS A 236 -8.53 0.00 11.55
CA LYS A 236 -7.50 -1.05 11.46
C LYS A 236 -6.13 -0.43 11.69
N VAL A 237 -5.35 -1.04 12.59
CA VAL A 237 -4.00 -0.59 12.93
C VAL A 237 -3.05 -1.77 12.86
N ASP A 238 -1.92 -1.59 12.18
CA ASP A 238 -0.90 -2.63 12.05
C ASP A 238 0.02 -2.70 13.27
N ASP A 239 0.77 -3.81 13.38
CA ASP A 239 1.50 -4.21 14.58
C ASP A 239 2.84 -3.46 14.80
N ASN A 240 3.14 -2.48 13.95
CA ASN A 240 4.36 -1.67 13.93
C ASN A 240 4.09 -0.16 14.08
N ILE A 241 2.82 0.26 14.23
CA ILE A 241 2.44 1.67 14.29
C ILE A 241 2.17 2.08 15.74
N ASN A 242 2.66 3.27 16.12
CA ASN A 242 2.28 3.94 17.36
C ASN A 242 1.22 5.00 17.07
N LEU A 243 0.08 4.93 17.76
CA LEU A 243 -1.01 5.88 17.56
C LEU A 243 -0.98 7.01 18.60
N ASP A 244 -1.17 8.24 18.14
CA ASP A 244 -1.63 9.32 19.01
C ASP A 244 -3.16 9.20 19.19
N LEU A 245 -3.57 8.60 20.31
CA LEU A 245 -4.98 8.39 20.63
C LEU A 245 -5.75 9.70 20.79
N ASN A 246 -5.12 10.75 21.31
CA ASN A 246 -5.81 12.01 21.52
C ASN A 246 -6.09 12.70 20.19
N GLY A 247 -5.07 12.79 19.32
CA GLY A 247 -5.22 13.31 17.97
C GLY A 247 -6.22 12.50 17.13
N LEU A 248 -6.19 11.16 17.24
CA LEU A 248 -7.17 10.30 16.56
C LEU A 248 -8.60 10.61 17.02
N ILE A 249 -8.83 10.72 18.33
CA ILE A 249 -10.18 11.01 18.86
C ILE A 249 -10.67 12.37 18.40
N GLU A 250 -9.83 13.40 18.43
CA GLU A 250 -10.19 14.75 17.98
C GLU A 250 -10.61 14.76 16.50
N ILE A 251 -9.84 14.06 15.64
CA ILE A 251 -10.17 13.91 14.22
C ILE A 251 -11.51 13.20 14.06
N LEU A 252 -11.75 12.10 14.79
CA LEU A 252 -12.98 11.33 14.70
C LEU A 252 -14.20 12.11 15.20
N GLU A 253 -14.06 12.84 16.31
CA GLU A 253 -15.10 13.72 16.84
C GLU A 253 -15.46 14.84 15.85
N SER A 254 -14.47 15.42 15.17
CA SER A 254 -14.69 16.47 14.16
C SER A 254 -15.48 15.99 12.93
N ARG A 255 -15.48 14.68 12.66
CA ARG A 255 -16.14 14.07 11.49
C ARG A 255 -17.40 13.28 11.84
N ARG A 256 -17.86 13.41 13.08
CA ARG A 256 -19.09 12.77 13.54
C ARG A 256 -20.29 13.19 12.67
N GLY A 257 -21.14 12.24 12.31
CA GLY A 257 -22.29 12.44 11.43
C GLY A 257 -21.96 12.47 9.94
N GLY A 258 -20.69 12.38 9.55
CA GLY A 258 -20.29 12.20 8.16
C GLY A 258 -20.53 10.77 7.67
N HIS A 259 -21.08 10.63 6.46
CA HIS A 259 -21.23 9.35 5.77
C HIS A 259 -20.06 9.11 4.80
N GLY A 260 -19.60 7.85 4.69
CA GLY A 260 -18.68 7.44 3.63
C GLY A 260 -17.22 7.89 3.83
N LEU A 261 -16.75 7.90 5.08
CA LEU A 261 -15.39 8.31 5.40
C LEU A 261 -14.45 7.11 5.40
N TYR A 262 -13.70 6.96 4.29
CA TYR A 262 -12.49 6.17 4.25
C TYR A 262 -11.29 7.11 4.40
N MET A 263 -10.44 6.89 5.40
CA MET A 263 -9.21 7.66 5.62
C MET A 263 -8.03 6.73 5.85
N GLY A 264 -6.95 6.97 5.11
CA GLY A 264 -5.73 6.19 5.23
C GLY A 264 -4.64 6.67 4.29
N CYS A 265 -3.40 6.25 4.54
CA CYS A 265 -2.30 6.42 3.60
C CYS A 265 -2.52 5.45 2.43
N MET A 266 -3.22 5.89 1.39
CA MET A 266 -3.50 5.06 0.22
C MET A 266 -2.27 4.98 -0.68
N LYS A 267 -1.90 3.76 -1.11
CA LYS A 267 -1.04 3.59 -2.28
C LYS A 267 -1.89 3.92 -3.51
N SER A 268 -1.48 4.86 -4.36
CA SER A 268 -2.28 5.34 -5.49
C SER A 268 -2.78 4.18 -6.38
N GLY A 269 -4.11 4.07 -6.51
CA GLY A 269 -4.80 3.06 -7.29
C GLY A 269 -6.29 3.41 -7.43
N VAL A 270 -6.99 2.82 -8.40
CA VAL A 270 -8.40 3.13 -8.69
C VAL A 270 -9.29 2.65 -7.54
N VAL A 271 -9.95 3.60 -6.86
CA VAL A 271 -10.90 3.32 -5.78
C VAL A 271 -12.29 3.19 -6.40
N ILE A 272 -12.87 1.99 -6.37
CA ILE A 272 -14.24 1.77 -6.83
C ILE A 272 -15.19 2.18 -5.69
N SER A 273 -15.89 3.29 -5.86
CA SER A 273 -16.96 3.71 -4.95
C SER A 273 -18.29 3.13 -5.44
N GLY A 274 -18.92 2.27 -4.64
CA GLY A 274 -20.27 1.76 -4.85
C GLY A 274 -21.19 2.23 -3.73
N GLU A 275 -22.39 2.68 -4.09
CA GLU A 275 -23.43 3.10 -3.14
C GLU A 275 -24.11 1.88 -2.53
N THR A 276 -23.56 1.36 -1.44
CA THR A 276 -24.25 0.45 -0.50
C THR A 276 -23.75 0.76 0.89
N GLN A 277 -24.65 0.82 1.88
CA GLN A 277 -24.45 1.21 3.28
C GLN A 277 -22.96 1.22 3.73
N GLN A 278 -22.36 2.41 3.69
CA GLN A 278 -20.91 2.58 3.78
C GLN A 278 -20.47 2.64 5.24
N ILE A 279 -19.65 1.67 5.65
CA ILE A 279 -18.98 1.65 6.95
C ILE A 279 -17.81 2.64 6.86
N ASN A 280 -17.69 3.55 7.83
CA ASN A 280 -16.54 4.44 7.93
C ASN A 280 -15.34 3.64 8.44
N VAL A 281 -14.46 3.24 7.52
CA VAL A 281 -13.28 2.42 7.82
C VAL A 281 -12.01 3.25 7.66
N LEU A 282 -11.22 3.31 8.72
CA LEU A 282 -9.87 3.89 8.67
C LEU A 282 -8.81 2.80 8.56
N PHE A 283 -7.88 2.97 7.62
CA PHE A 283 -6.70 2.13 7.43
C PHE A 283 -5.44 2.97 7.62
N SER A 284 -4.62 2.65 8.61
CA SER A 284 -3.23 3.14 8.64
C SER A 284 -2.33 2.03 8.14
N ASP A 285 -1.98 2.07 6.85
CA ASP A 285 -0.88 1.27 6.27
C ASP A 285 0.36 2.17 6.18
N ASP A 286 1.45 1.79 6.84
CA ASP A 286 2.76 2.43 6.68
C ASP A 286 3.59 1.57 5.72
N ASN A 287 3.57 1.93 4.43
CA ASN A 287 4.45 1.35 3.41
C ASN A 287 5.60 2.34 3.18
N SER A 288 6.52 2.41 4.13
CA SER A 288 7.87 2.92 3.85
C SER A 288 8.67 1.81 3.19
N GLU A 289 8.75 1.84 1.85
CA GLU A 289 9.86 1.20 1.10
C GLU A 289 11.21 1.79 1.53
#